data_AF-A0A2M8PCT9-F1
#
_entry.id   AF-A0A2M8PCT9-F1
#
_cell.length_a   1.000
_cell.length_b   1.000
_cell.length_c   1.000
_cell.angle_alpha   90.00
_cell.angle_beta   90.00
_cell.angle_gamma   90.00
#
_symmetry.space_group_name_H-M   'P 1'
#
loop_
_entity.id
_entity.type
_entity.pdbx_description
1 polymer ?
#
loop_
_entity_poly.entity_id
_entity_poly.type
_entity_poly.pdbx_seq_one_letter_code
_entity_poly.pdbx_strand_id
1 'polypeptide(L)'
;MKRISGLALLIGLSFFLSACSGLGGEPPIVATIAVNAPQPTFDPTVLAEIHAQVTPNATAPAEVLGTVSGQVINGTRGAALPADLEVELHSVDRAFNDIVLKTKPDADGKFVFKDVPISAERSYFTAAVIDGRYFASDPIVGDPRAPTLELPFKIYERTADPSVLKVSNVVTQVSPDGDSLFVVQIIRFENTSDRIFSTDEPVGADRFASVRVQLPDGAILLGFAIDEARYHVENGVITDTQPVYPESRHIVHYRYRLPYQPSGTR
;
A
#
# COMPACT_ATOMS: atom_id res chain seq x y z
N MET A 1 58.51 3.42 49.90
CA MET A 1 58.56 3.93 51.29
C MET A 1 57.16 3.93 51.88
N LYS A 2 57.00 3.35 53.07
CA LYS A 2 55.95 3.52 54.14
C LYS A 2 54.48 3.72 53.70
N ARG A 3 53.56 2.77 53.85
CA ARG A 3 52.87 2.27 55.08
C ARG A 3 51.99 3.30 55.84
N ILE A 4 50.68 3.03 55.78
CA ILE A 4 49.72 2.82 56.88
C ILE A 4 49.11 4.06 57.59
N SER A 5 47.85 3.84 58.02
CA SER A 5 47.00 4.50 59.01
C SER A 5 46.09 5.61 58.45
N GLY A 6 44.77 5.61 58.63
CA GLY A 6 43.91 4.81 59.51
C GLY A 6 43.11 5.73 60.42
N LEU A 7 41.88 5.28 60.73
CA LEU A 7 41.08 5.63 61.90
C LEU A 7 39.99 6.70 61.74
N ALA A 8 38.78 6.21 62.01
CA ALA A 8 37.51 6.89 62.15
C ALA A 8 37.41 7.72 63.43
N LEU A 9 36.54 8.74 63.46
CA LEU A 9 35.66 8.98 64.62
C LEU A 9 34.46 9.87 64.26
N LEU A 10 33.29 9.46 64.75
CA LEU A 10 32.02 10.16 64.80
C LEU A 10 32.10 11.52 65.54
N ILE A 11 31.12 12.39 65.25
CA ILE A 11 30.35 13.37 66.08
C ILE A 11 29.92 14.49 65.09
N GLY A 12 28.68 15.00 65.01
CA GLY A 12 27.55 14.92 65.91
C GLY A 12 26.27 15.45 65.27
N LEU A 13 25.22 15.18 66.02
CA LEU A 13 23.80 15.52 65.90
C LEU A 13 23.53 17.03 65.76
N SER A 14 22.65 17.46 64.83
CA SER A 14 21.76 18.62 65.01
C SER A 14 20.64 18.68 63.96
N PHE A 15 19.41 18.60 64.48
CA PHE A 15 18.13 18.90 63.85
C PHE A 15 18.07 20.35 63.36
N PHE A 16 17.52 20.59 62.16
CA PHE A 16 16.58 21.70 61.91
C PHE A 16 15.61 21.32 60.80
N LEU A 17 14.33 21.20 61.16
CA LEU A 17 13.22 21.21 60.24
C LEU A 17 13.15 22.59 59.56
N SER A 18 12.99 22.61 58.24
CA SER A 18 12.34 23.71 57.55
C SER A 18 11.44 23.14 56.48
N ALA A 19 10.16 23.08 56.84
CA ALA A 19 9.06 23.01 55.91
C ALA A 19 8.96 24.34 55.17
N CYS A 20 8.91 24.31 53.84
CA CYS A 20 8.28 25.35 53.04
C CYS A 20 7.53 24.68 51.89
N SER A 21 6.23 24.55 52.16
CA SER A 21 5.10 24.36 51.27
C SER A 21 5.23 25.07 49.93
N GLY A 22 4.93 24.31 48.88
CA GLY A 22 4.71 24.80 47.53
C GLY A 22 3.46 25.67 47.41
N LEU A 23 3.60 26.69 46.55
CA LEU A 23 2.60 27.56 45.94
C LEU A 23 3.13 27.80 44.51
N GLY A 24 2.38 27.71 43.42
CA GLY A 24 0.97 27.45 43.20
C GLY A 24 0.74 27.37 41.68
N GLY A 25 -0.19 26.51 41.26
CA GLY A 25 -0.54 26.32 39.85
C GLY A 25 -1.24 25.00 39.53
N GLU A 26 -1.35 24.06 40.48
CA GLU A 26 -2.18 22.87 40.29
C GLU A 26 -3.67 23.24 40.37
N PRO A 27 -4.50 22.74 39.43
CA PRO A 27 -5.93 22.95 39.49
C PRO A 27 -6.52 22.30 40.76
N PRO A 28 -7.53 22.90 41.39
CA PRO A 28 -8.17 22.34 42.57
C PRO A 28 -8.73 20.95 42.25
N ILE A 29 -8.44 19.97 43.11
CA ILE A 29 -9.07 18.65 43.05
C ILE A 29 -10.57 18.86 43.33
N VAL A 30 -11.37 18.86 42.27
CA VAL A 30 -12.82 18.80 42.37
C VAL A 30 -13.19 17.33 42.49
N ALA A 31 -13.55 16.94 43.72
CA ALA A 31 -14.05 15.62 44.15
C ALA A 31 -13.00 14.55 44.52
N THR A 32 -13.00 14.19 45.81
CA THR A 32 -12.50 12.91 46.29
C THR A 32 -13.57 11.85 46.01
N ILE A 33 -13.28 10.88 45.15
CA ILE A 33 -14.16 9.71 44.96
C ILE A 33 -14.06 8.85 46.22
N ALA A 34 -15.15 8.75 46.98
CA ALA A 34 -15.26 7.75 48.03
C ALA A 34 -15.24 6.36 47.39
N VAL A 35 -14.30 5.50 47.79
CA VAL A 35 -14.38 4.07 47.49
C VAL A 35 -15.60 3.54 48.21
N ASN A 36 -16.68 3.27 47.47
CA ASN A 36 -17.91 2.78 48.05
C ASN A 36 -18.37 1.47 47.40
N ALA A 37 -18.75 0.57 48.32
CA ALA A 37 -19.32 -0.77 48.20
C ALA A 37 -18.39 -1.93 47.74
N PRO A 38 -18.43 -3.08 48.45
CA PRO A 38 -17.82 -4.32 47.96
C PRO A 38 -18.45 -4.69 46.61
N GLN A 39 -17.60 -5.05 45.65
CA GLN A 39 -18.07 -5.51 44.35
C GLN A 39 -18.98 -6.74 44.53
N PRO A 40 -20.06 -6.88 43.74
CA PRO A 40 -20.84 -8.11 43.73
C PRO A 40 -19.89 -9.28 43.43
N THR A 41 -19.86 -10.27 44.33
CA THR A 41 -19.15 -11.52 44.13
C THR A 41 -19.70 -12.18 42.86
N PHE A 42 -18.86 -12.33 41.85
CA PHE A 42 -19.18 -13.10 40.65
C PHE A 42 -19.58 -14.51 41.06
N ASP A 43 -20.79 -14.93 40.71
CA ASP A 43 -21.21 -16.32 40.87
C ASP A 43 -20.37 -17.19 39.92
N PRO A 44 -19.54 -18.11 40.43
CA PRO A 44 -18.71 -18.98 39.59
C PRO A 44 -19.53 -19.88 38.66
N THR A 45 -20.82 -20.03 38.91
CA THR A 45 -21.75 -20.79 38.07
C THR A 45 -22.03 -20.07 36.74
N VAL A 46 -22.04 -18.74 36.73
CA VAL A 46 -22.22 -17.95 35.49
C VAL A 46 -21.03 -18.17 34.56
N LEU A 47 -19.80 -18.22 35.09
CA LEU A 47 -18.59 -18.54 34.31
C LEU A 47 -18.66 -19.94 33.69
N ALA A 48 -19.27 -20.91 34.37
CA ALA A 48 -19.45 -22.26 33.82
C ALA A 48 -20.44 -22.29 32.65
N GLU A 49 -21.49 -21.45 32.67
CA GLU A 49 -22.46 -21.32 31.58
C GLU A 49 -21.88 -20.63 30.34
N ILE A 50 -21.01 -19.61 30.49
CA ILE A 50 -20.35 -18.96 29.34
C ILE A 50 -19.38 -19.92 28.63
N HIS A 51 -18.70 -20.81 29.39
CA HIS A 51 -17.81 -21.82 28.81
C HIS A 51 -18.56 -22.93 28.06
N ALA A 52 -19.83 -23.19 28.39
CA ALA A 52 -20.64 -24.21 27.72
C ALA A 52 -21.18 -23.77 26.35
N GLN A 53 -21.15 -22.47 26.03
CA GLN A 53 -21.61 -21.94 24.74
C GLN A 53 -20.49 -21.58 23.76
N VAL A 54 -19.22 -21.76 24.11
CA VAL A 54 -18.12 -21.65 23.13
C VAL A 54 -18.10 -22.93 22.30
N THR A 55 -18.96 -22.98 21.29
CA THR A 55 -18.80 -23.95 20.20
C THR A 55 -17.38 -23.76 19.64
N PRO A 56 -16.55 -24.82 19.52
CA PRO A 56 -15.26 -24.69 18.89
C PRO A 56 -15.46 -24.03 17.53
N ASN A 57 -14.88 -22.85 17.32
CA ASN A 57 -14.89 -22.21 16.02
C ASN A 57 -14.21 -23.21 15.07
N ALA A 58 -14.98 -23.85 14.19
CA ALA A 58 -14.47 -24.88 13.32
C ALA A 58 -13.27 -24.31 12.55
N THR A 59 -12.10 -24.94 12.71
CA THR A 59 -10.92 -24.63 11.90
C THR A 59 -11.34 -24.64 10.44
N ALA A 60 -11.21 -23.51 9.75
CA ALA A 60 -11.52 -23.46 8.32
C ALA A 60 -10.72 -24.55 7.60
N PRO A 61 -11.29 -25.25 6.62
CA PRO A 61 -10.49 -26.09 5.74
C PRO A 61 -9.37 -25.25 5.12
N ALA A 62 -8.19 -25.83 4.94
CA ALA A 62 -7.04 -25.11 4.37
C ALA A 62 -7.28 -24.68 2.91
N GLU A 63 -8.08 -25.47 2.18
CA GLU A 63 -8.44 -25.24 0.80
C GLU A 63 -9.79 -25.93 0.50
N VAL A 64 -10.65 -25.28 -0.30
CA VAL A 64 -11.94 -25.83 -0.75
C VAL A 64 -12.12 -25.54 -2.24
N LEU A 65 -12.62 -26.51 -3.01
CA LEU A 65 -12.99 -26.29 -4.41
C LEU A 65 -14.18 -25.32 -4.50
N GLY A 66 -13.99 -24.26 -5.25
CA GLY A 66 -14.91 -23.15 -5.39
C GLY A 66 -15.13 -22.73 -6.83
N THR A 67 -15.83 -21.61 -6.99
CA THR A 67 -16.10 -21.00 -8.28
C THR A 67 -15.59 -19.57 -8.29
N VAL A 68 -14.94 -19.18 -9.37
CA VAL A 68 -14.56 -17.80 -9.62
C VAL A 68 -15.30 -17.33 -10.86
N SER A 69 -15.98 -16.20 -10.78
CA SER A 69 -16.75 -15.65 -11.88
C SER A 69 -16.57 -14.14 -11.99
N GLY A 70 -17.00 -13.58 -13.11
CA GLY A 70 -16.97 -12.15 -13.30
C GLY A 70 -17.49 -11.78 -14.68
N GLN A 71 -17.46 -10.48 -14.95
CA GLN A 71 -17.75 -9.92 -16.25
C GLN A 71 -16.59 -9.02 -16.67
N VAL A 72 -16.10 -9.21 -17.88
CA VAL A 72 -15.21 -8.27 -18.54
C VAL A 72 -16.04 -7.30 -19.38
N ILE A 73 -15.80 -6.01 -19.22
CA ILE A 73 -16.44 -4.97 -20.02
C ILE A 73 -15.39 -4.09 -20.68
N ASN A 74 -15.65 -3.62 -21.90
CA ASN A 74 -14.83 -2.59 -22.52
C ASN A 74 -15.28 -1.21 -22.01
N GLY A 75 -14.40 -0.52 -21.31
CA GLY A 75 -14.66 0.82 -20.75
C GLY A 75 -14.55 1.94 -21.78
N THR A 76 -14.03 1.68 -22.99
CA THR A 76 -14.00 2.66 -24.06
C THR A 76 -15.36 2.76 -24.74
N ARG A 77 -15.89 3.98 -24.90
CA ARG A 77 -17.23 4.21 -25.43
C ARG A 77 -17.37 3.67 -26.85
N GLY A 78 -18.38 2.82 -27.05
CA GLY A 78 -18.71 2.24 -28.35
C GLY A 78 -17.77 1.12 -28.80
N ALA A 79 -16.79 0.73 -27.97
CA ALA A 79 -15.91 -0.39 -28.25
C ALA A 79 -16.56 -1.71 -27.80
N ALA A 80 -16.33 -2.78 -28.57
CA ALA A 80 -16.75 -4.13 -28.25
C ALA A 80 -15.62 -4.89 -27.53
N LEU A 81 -15.91 -6.07 -26.99
CA LEU A 81 -14.87 -6.99 -26.54
C LEU A 81 -14.14 -7.61 -27.75
N PRO A 82 -12.81 -7.81 -27.71
CA PRO A 82 -12.11 -8.58 -28.72
C PRO A 82 -12.69 -9.99 -28.88
N ALA A 83 -12.83 -10.46 -30.12
CA ALA A 83 -13.46 -11.76 -30.40
C ALA A 83 -12.61 -12.95 -29.93
N ASP A 84 -11.31 -12.75 -29.79
CA ASP A 84 -10.31 -13.71 -29.32
C ASP A 84 -9.91 -13.47 -27.85
N LEU A 85 -10.64 -12.62 -27.13
CA LEU A 85 -10.36 -12.33 -25.72
C LEU A 85 -10.31 -13.61 -24.88
N GLU A 86 -9.19 -13.82 -24.22
CA GLU A 86 -8.99 -14.87 -23.22
C GLU A 86 -8.85 -14.22 -21.85
N VAL A 87 -9.58 -14.75 -20.87
CA VAL A 87 -9.49 -14.33 -19.47
C VAL A 87 -8.62 -15.34 -18.73
N GLU A 88 -7.66 -14.83 -18.00
CA GLU A 88 -6.77 -15.57 -17.11
C GLU A 88 -7.25 -15.39 -15.67
N LEU A 89 -7.31 -16.48 -14.91
CA LEU A 89 -7.41 -16.44 -13.45
C LEU A 89 -6.05 -16.76 -12.89
N HIS A 90 -5.48 -15.81 -12.17
CA HIS A 90 -4.24 -15.97 -11.43
C HIS A 90 -4.55 -16.32 -9.99
N SER A 91 -3.75 -17.21 -9.43
CA SER A 91 -3.78 -17.58 -8.02
C SER A 91 -2.37 -17.58 -7.49
N VAL A 92 -2.02 -16.54 -6.74
CA VAL A 92 -0.65 -16.25 -6.34
C VAL A 92 -0.51 -16.49 -4.84
N ASP A 93 0.45 -17.33 -4.45
CA ASP A 93 0.79 -17.55 -3.04
C ASP A 93 1.77 -16.50 -2.49
N ARG A 94 2.10 -16.57 -1.20
CA ARG A 94 3.06 -15.65 -0.57
C ARG A 94 4.50 -15.78 -1.07
N ALA A 95 4.83 -16.88 -1.73
CA ALA A 95 6.13 -17.12 -2.35
C ALA A 95 6.15 -16.68 -3.83
N PHE A 96 5.10 -16.01 -4.30
CA PHE A 96 4.90 -15.57 -5.69
C PHE A 96 4.80 -16.72 -6.70
N ASN A 97 4.45 -17.93 -6.27
CA ASN A 97 4.10 -18.99 -7.21
C ASN A 97 2.70 -18.71 -7.76
N ASP A 98 2.60 -18.61 -9.07
CA ASP A 98 1.36 -18.33 -9.78
C ASP A 98 0.81 -19.60 -10.45
N ILE A 99 -0.48 -19.85 -10.23
CA ILE A 99 -1.25 -20.83 -10.99
C ILE A 99 -2.20 -20.06 -11.88
N VAL A 100 -2.06 -20.29 -13.19
CA VAL A 100 -2.87 -19.61 -14.22
C VAL A 100 -3.87 -20.60 -14.81
N LEU A 101 -5.14 -20.25 -14.73
CA LEU A 101 -6.22 -20.91 -15.47
C LEU A 101 -6.73 -19.97 -16.55
N LYS A 102 -7.18 -20.51 -17.69
CA LYS A 102 -7.68 -19.71 -18.83
C LYS A 102 -9.11 -20.11 -19.16
N THR A 103 -9.91 -19.12 -19.57
CA THR A 103 -11.25 -19.34 -20.11
C THR A 103 -11.59 -18.27 -21.14
N LYS A 104 -12.65 -18.50 -21.92
CA LYS A 104 -13.20 -17.48 -22.82
C LYS A 104 -14.49 -16.92 -22.22
N PRO A 105 -14.66 -15.60 -22.18
CA PRO A 105 -15.93 -15.01 -21.81
C PRO A 105 -16.98 -15.29 -22.90
N ASP A 106 -18.26 -15.24 -22.52
CA ASP A 106 -19.36 -15.29 -23.46
C ASP A 106 -19.55 -13.95 -24.21
N ALA A 107 -20.58 -13.88 -25.07
CA ALA A 107 -20.87 -12.69 -25.86
C ALA A 107 -21.23 -11.45 -25.01
N ASP A 108 -21.68 -11.65 -23.77
CA ASP A 108 -21.97 -10.59 -22.81
C ASP A 108 -20.74 -10.26 -21.93
N GLY A 109 -19.60 -10.91 -22.17
CA GLY A 109 -18.37 -10.73 -21.39
C GLY A 109 -18.33 -11.52 -20.08
N LYS A 110 -19.29 -12.40 -19.81
CA LYS A 110 -19.31 -13.18 -18.56
C LYS A 110 -18.41 -14.38 -18.67
N PHE A 111 -17.71 -14.69 -17.59
CA PHE A 111 -16.82 -15.85 -17.52
C PHE A 111 -16.95 -16.56 -16.18
N VAL A 112 -16.65 -17.86 -16.17
CA VAL A 112 -16.67 -18.70 -14.98
C VAL A 112 -15.52 -19.71 -15.03
N PHE A 113 -14.82 -19.82 -13.91
CA PHE A 113 -13.88 -20.89 -13.59
C PHE A 113 -14.51 -21.77 -12.51
N LYS A 114 -14.60 -23.07 -12.77
CA LYS A 114 -15.13 -24.07 -11.84
C LYS A 114 -13.98 -24.84 -11.20
N ASP A 115 -14.27 -25.46 -10.06
CA ASP A 115 -13.33 -26.33 -9.34
C ASP A 115 -11.99 -25.65 -9.06
N VAL A 116 -12.05 -24.34 -8.73
CA VAL A 116 -10.87 -23.56 -8.37
C VAL A 116 -10.53 -23.86 -6.91
N PRO A 117 -9.31 -24.29 -6.57
CA PRO A 117 -8.95 -24.46 -5.17
C PRO A 117 -8.80 -23.10 -4.48
N ILE A 118 -9.74 -22.77 -3.59
CA ILE A 118 -9.79 -21.52 -2.84
C ILE A 118 -9.11 -21.70 -1.49
N SER A 119 -8.07 -20.90 -1.24
CA SER A 119 -7.27 -20.92 -0.01
C SER A 119 -7.04 -19.51 0.54
N ALA A 120 -6.97 -19.39 1.87
CA ALA A 120 -6.61 -18.14 2.55
C ALA A 120 -5.12 -17.78 2.41
N GLU A 121 -4.30 -18.68 1.88
CA GLU A 121 -2.88 -18.44 1.62
C GLU A 121 -2.58 -17.94 0.20
N ARG A 122 -3.62 -17.70 -0.59
CA ARG A 122 -3.51 -17.28 -1.98
C ARG A 122 -4.36 -16.03 -2.25
N SER A 123 -3.83 -15.18 -3.11
CA SER A 123 -4.53 -14.04 -3.69
C SER A 123 -4.99 -14.38 -5.10
N TYR A 124 -6.21 -14.01 -5.44
CA TYR A 124 -6.86 -14.31 -6.72
C TYR A 124 -7.19 -13.01 -7.44
N PHE A 125 -6.92 -12.96 -8.74
CA PHE A 125 -7.36 -11.88 -9.62
C PHE A 125 -7.58 -12.44 -11.02
N THR A 126 -8.50 -11.84 -11.75
CA THR A 126 -8.71 -12.15 -13.17
C THR A 126 -8.00 -11.10 -14.00
N ALA A 127 -7.48 -11.50 -15.16
CA ALA A 127 -6.79 -10.60 -16.05
C ALA A 127 -7.00 -10.96 -17.53
N ALA A 128 -6.70 -10.01 -18.40
CA ALA A 128 -6.48 -10.25 -19.82
C ALA A 128 -5.27 -9.44 -20.28
N VAL A 129 -4.55 -9.97 -21.27
CA VAL A 129 -3.46 -9.27 -21.93
C VAL A 129 -3.90 -8.89 -23.33
N ILE A 130 -3.94 -7.59 -23.63
CA ILE A 130 -4.31 -7.07 -24.94
C ILE A 130 -3.18 -6.16 -25.41
N ASP A 131 -2.62 -6.43 -26.59
CA ASP A 131 -1.46 -5.74 -27.13
C ASP A 131 -0.31 -5.63 -26.13
N GLY A 132 -0.04 -6.70 -25.37
CA GLY A 132 1.01 -6.73 -24.34
C GLY A 132 0.72 -5.91 -23.08
N ARG A 133 -0.52 -5.45 -22.85
CA ARG A 133 -0.92 -4.69 -21.65
C ARG A 133 -1.89 -5.50 -20.81
N TYR A 134 -1.60 -5.57 -19.53
CA TYR A 134 -2.41 -6.28 -18.55
C TYR A 134 -3.59 -5.44 -18.10
N PHE A 135 -4.78 -6.01 -18.12
CA PHE A 135 -5.99 -5.48 -17.50
C PHE A 135 -6.43 -6.48 -16.46
N ALA A 136 -6.54 -6.08 -15.20
CA ALA A 136 -6.84 -7.00 -14.11
C ALA A 136 -7.93 -6.47 -13.19
N SER A 137 -8.61 -7.39 -12.50
CA SER A 137 -9.44 -7.07 -11.35
C SER A 137 -8.57 -6.66 -10.16
N ASP A 138 -9.18 -6.08 -9.13
CA ASP A 138 -8.53 -6.00 -7.84
C ASP A 138 -8.26 -7.42 -7.31
N PRO A 139 -7.09 -7.66 -6.69
CA PRO A 139 -6.79 -8.94 -6.08
C PRO A 139 -7.56 -9.13 -4.77
N ILE A 140 -8.06 -10.35 -4.55
CA ILE A 140 -8.77 -10.74 -3.33
C ILE A 140 -8.10 -11.97 -2.71
N VAL A 141 -7.87 -11.96 -1.40
CA VAL A 141 -7.41 -13.14 -0.66
C VAL A 141 -8.56 -14.15 -0.56
N GLY A 142 -8.31 -15.41 -0.87
CA GLY A 142 -9.34 -16.44 -0.83
C GLY A 142 -9.90 -16.69 0.57
N ASP A 143 -11.15 -17.13 0.67
CA ASP A 143 -11.75 -17.63 1.91
C ASP A 143 -12.34 -19.03 1.67
N PRO A 144 -11.73 -20.10 2.22
CA PRO A 144 -12.26 -21.45 2.11
C PRO A 144 -13.67 -21.64 2.70
N ARG A 145 -14.13 -20.74 3.59
CA ARG A 145 -15.49 -20.75 4.13
C ARG A 145 -16.50 -20.09 3.19
N ALA A 146 -16.05 -19.30 2.24
CA ALA A 146 -16.84 -18.65 1.19
C ALA A 146 -16.16 -18.86 -0.17
N PRO A 147 -16.18 -20.10 -0.72
CA PRO A 147 -15.41 -20.49 -1.90
C PRO A 147 -16.08 -20.02 -3.21
N THR A 148 -16.56 -18.77 -3.23
CA THR A 148 -17.12 -18.12 -4.42
C THR A 148 -16.56 -16.72 -4.50
N LEU A 149 -15.84 -16.43 -5.59
CA LEU A 149 -15.23 -15.12 -5.83
C LEU A 149 -15.87 -14.46 -7.04
N GLU A 150 -16.11 -13.16 -6.94
CA GLU A 150 -16.55 -12.31 -8.03
C GLU A 150 -15.43 -11.31 -8.35
N LEU A 151 -14.82 -11.47 -9.53
CA LEU A 151 -13.64 -10.71 -9.95
C LEU A 151 -13.90 -10.07 -11.33
N PRO A 152 -14.79 -9.07 -11.43
CA PRO A 152 -15.02 -8.36 -12.67
C PRO A 152 -13.85 -7.40 -12.95
N PHE A 153 -13.63 -7.10 -14.23
CA PHE A 153 -12.61 -6.12 -14.61
C PHE A 153 -12.97 -5.39 -15.90
N LYS A 154 -12.29 -4.27 -16.15
CA LYS A 154 -12.49 -3.47 -17.35
C LYS A 154 -11.26 -3.56 -18.25
N ILE A 155 -11.50 -3.73 -19.54
CA ILE A 155 -10.49 -3.50 -20.57
C ILE A 155 -10.73 -2.14 -21.21
N TYR A 156 -9.72 -1.59 -21.87
CA TYR A 156 -9.84 -0.33 -22.59
C TYR A 156 -9.07 -0.42 -23.89
N GLU A 157 -9.56 0.30 -24.90
CA GLU A 157 -8.75 0.59 -26.06
C GLU A 157 -7.57 1.48 -25.68
N ARG A 158 -6.52 1.45 -26.50
CA ARG A 158 -5.31 2.25 -26.30
C ARG A 158 -5.36 3.56 -27.08
N THR A 159 -4.68 4.57 -26.53
CA THR A 159 -4.25 5.77 -27.24
C THR A 159 -2.78 6.06 -26.90
N ALA A 160 -2.04 6.58 -27.87
CA ALA A 160 -0.70 7.15 -27.68
C ALA A 160 -0.70 8.68 -27.81
N ASP A 161 -1.87 9.31 -27.93
CA ASP A 161 -2.00 10.76 -28.01
C ASP A 161 -1.78 11.37 -26.62
N PRO A 162 -0.67 12.11 -26.40
CA PRO A 162 -0.39 12.70 -25.09
C PRO A 162 -1.35 13.85 -24.73
N SER A 163 -2.15 14.36 -25.68
CA SER A 163 -3.12 15.43 -25.42
C SER A 163 -4.22 15.01 -24.43
N VAL A 164 -4.43 13.71 -24.23
CA VAL A 164 -5.38 13.15 -23.26
C VAL A 164 -4.85 13.19 -21.83
N LEU A 165 -3.57 13.51 -21.63
CA LEU A 165 -2.95 13.53 -20.31
C LEU A 165 -2.91 14.94 -19.74
N LYS A 166 -3.26 15.04 -18.46
CA LYS A 166 -3.14 16.24 -17.66
C LYS A 166 -2.34 15.95 -16.41
N VAL A 167 -1.40 16.83 -16.08
CA VAL A 167 -0.79 16.86 -14.73
C VAL A 167 -1.76 17.57 -13.80
N SER A 168 -2.45 16.82 -12.95
CA SER A 168 -3.49 17.36 -12.06
C SER A 168 -2.93 17.89 -10.74
N ASN A 169 -1.78 17.37 -10.30
CA ASN A 169 -1.13 17.82 -9.07
C ASN A 169 0.37 17.53 -9.09
N VAL A 170 1.16 18.46 -8.53
CA VAL A 170 2.59 18.30 -8.27
C VAL A 170 2.84 18.70 -6.83
N VAL A 171 3.40 17.78 -6.04
CA VAL A 171 3.91 18.07 -4.69
C VAL A 171 5.43 17.99 -4.74
N THR A 172 6.08 19.07 -4.30
CA THR A 172 7.53 19.15 -4.14
C THR A 172 7.84 19.42 -2.67
N GLN A 173 8.55 18.51 -2.02
CA GLN A 173 9.11 18.76 -0.68
C GLN A 173 10.61 18.94 -0.82
N VAL A 174 11.14 20.03 -0.27
CA VAL A 174 12.55 20.39 -0.37
C VAL A 174 13.11 20.54 1.04
N SER A 175 14.22 19.88 1.31
CA SER A 175 14.98 20.04 2.55
C SER A 175 16.46 20.25 2.23
N PRO A 176 17.13 21.20 2.90
CA PRO A 176 18.58 21.36 2.76
C PRO A 176 19.31 20.12 3.31
N ASP A 177 20.37 19.71 2.63
CA ASP A 177 21.25 18.63 3.05
C ASP A 177 22.70 18.94 2.62
N GLY A 178 23.42 19.65 3.49
CA GLY A 178 24.78 20.13 3.22
C GLY A 178 24.83 21.14 2.07
N ASP A 179 25.58 20.79 1.03
CA ASP A 179 25.75 21.53 -0.24
C ASP A 179 24.73 21.11 -1.32
N SER A 180 23.60 20.55 -0.88
CA SER A 180 22.57 20.01 -1.77
C SER A 180 21.17 20.25 -1.20
N LEU A 181 20.18 20.11 -2.07
CA LEU A 181 18.77 19.98 -1.72
C LEU A 181 18.37 18.52 -1.86
N PHE A 182 17.78 17.95 -0.83
CA PHE A 182 17.02 16.71 -0.93
C PHE A 182 15.59 17.05 -1.34
N VAL A 183 15.12 16.45 -2.43
CA VAL A 183 13.81 16.75 -3.01
C VAL A 183 12.99 15.47 -3.13
N VAL A 184 11.76 15.51 -2.60
CA VAL A 184 10.72 14.51 -2.85
C VAL A 184 9.74 15.09 -3.85
N GLN A 185 9.49 14.37 -4.95
CA GLN A 185 8.58 14.76 -6.01
C GLN A 185 7.44 13.75 -6.14
N ILE A 186 6.20 14.23 -6.07
CA ILE A 186 4.99 13.44 -6.34
C ILE A 186 4.24 14.14 -7.46
N ILE A 187 4.13 13.49 -8.62
CA ILE A 187 3.42 14.00 -9.79
C ILE A 187 2.21 13.11 -10.01
N ARG A 188 1.02 13.70 -10.08
CA ARG A 188 -0.22 13.02 -10.42
C ARG A 188 -0.58 13.33 -11.87
N PHE A 189 -0.73 12.27 -12.66
CA PHE A 189 -1.27 12.30 -14.00
C PHE A 189 -2.74 11.88 -13.97
N GLU A 190 -3.53 12.51 -14.82
CA GLU A 190 -4.93 12.23 -15.07
C GLU A 190 -5.08 11.99 -16.57
N ASN A 191 -5.77 10.91 -16.94
CA ASN A 191 -6.18 10.66 -18.31
C ASN A 191 -7.62 11.11 -18.49
N THR A 192 -7.82 12.11 -19.35
CA THR A 192 -9.11 12.75 -19.59
C THR A 192 -9.91 12.10 -20.73
N SER A 193 -9.41 11.00 -21.28
CA SER A 193 -10.12 10.19 -22.29
C SER A 193 -10.76 8.94 -21.66
N ASP A 194 -11.41 8.13 -22.48
CA ASP A 194 -11.96 6.81 -22.13
C ASP A 194 -11.08 5.64 -22.63
N ARG A 195 -9.81 5.92 -22.95
CA ARG A 195 -8.80 4.96 -23.44
C ARG A 195 -7.63 4.92 -22.50
N ILE A 196 -6.91 3.80 -22.38
CA ILE A 196 -5.63 3.81 -21.66
C ILE A 196 -4.58 4.57 -22.47
N PHE A 197 -3.77 5.40 -21.80
CA PHE A 197 -2.60 5.99 -22.44
C PHE A 197 -1.41 5.05 -22.28
N SER A 198 -0.82 4.66 -23.41
CA SER A 198 0.44 3.94 -23.51
C SER A 198 0.96 4.01 -24.95
N THR A 199 2.26 4.21 -25.11
CA THR A 199 2.92 4.32 -26.42
C THR A 199 3.31 2.95 -26.97
N ASP A 200 3.70 2.86 -28.24
CA ASP A 200 4.26 1.62 -28.83
C ASP A 200 5.78 1.51 -28.68
N GLU A 201 6.40 2.44 -27.94
CA GLU A 201 7.83 2.44 -27.72
C GLU A 201 8.21 1.40 -26.66
N PRO A 202 9.00 0.37 -26.98
CA PRO A 202 9.36 -0.67 -26.04
C PRO A 202 10.36 -0.16 -25.01
N VAL A 203 10.19 -0.60 -23.76
CA VAL A 203 11.07 -0.28 -22.63
C VAL A 203 11.44 -1.57 -21.89
N GLY A 204 12.55 -2.18 -22.32
CA GLY A 204 12.94 -3.52 -21.88
C GLY A 204 12.11 -4.62 -22.55
N ALA A 205 11.98 -5.78 -21.90
CA ALA A 205 11.16 -6.88 -22.39
C ALA A 205 9.68 -6.67 -22.01
N ASP A 206 8.78 -6.82 -22.98
CA ASP A 206 7.32 -6.88 -22.82
C ASP A 206 6.67 -5.70 -22.09
N ARG A 207 7.31 -4.53 -22.13
CA ARG A 207 6.80 -3.29 -21.55
C ARG A 207 6.94 -2.15 -22.52
N PHE A 208 6.07 -1.16 -22.37
CA PHE A 208 6.00 -0.01 -23.26
C PHE A 208 6.05 1.28 -22.47
N ALA A 209 6.63 2.31 -23.07
CA ALA A 209 6.67 3.63 -22.44
C ALA A 209 5.26 4.20 -22.26
N SER A 210 5.07 4.88 -21.14
CA SER A 210 3.89 5.65 -20.79
C SER A 210 4.33 7.11 -20.55
N VAL A 211 4.07 7.65 -19.36
CA VAL A 211 4.49 9.01 -19.01
C VAL A 211 6.00 9.11 -18.82
N ARG A 212 6.52 10.29 -19.13
CA ARG A 212 7.93 10.65 -18.91
C ARG A 212 8.05 11.87 -18.03
N VAL A 213 9.06 11.84 -17.18
CA VAL A 213 9.41 12.96 -16.31
C VAL A 213 10.90 13.21 -16.43
N GLN A 214 11.26 14.44 -16.77
CA GLN A 214 12.65 14.89 -16.84
C GLN A 214 13.13 15.26 -15.43
N LEU A 215 14.26 14.71 -15.00
CA LEU A 215 14.97 15.20 -13.82
C LEU A 215 15.59 16.56 -14.11
N PRO A 216 15.61 17.49 -13.13
CA PRO A 216 16.34 18.74 -13.27
C PRO A 216 17.82 18.51 -13.59
N ASP A 217 18.44 19.44 -14.32
CA ASP A 217 19.85 19.35 -14.65
C ASP A 217 20.73 19.25 -13.38
N GLY A 218 21.69 18.34 -13.40
CA GLY A 218 22.56 18.07 -12.26
C GLY A 218 21.91 17.29 -11.11
N ALA A 219 20.62 16.93 -11.21
CA ALA A 219 19.98 16.09 -10.21
C ALA A 219 20.53 14.65 -10.24
N ILE A 220 20.70 14.07 -9.06
CA ILE A 220 21.03 12.66 -8.86
C ILE A 220 19.78 11.96 -8.32
N LEU A 221 19.23 11.03 -9.10
CA LEU A 221 18.09 10.22 -8.66
C LEU A 221 18.50 9.34 -7.46
N LEU A 222 17.71 9.38 -6.39
CA LEU A 222 17.93 8.57 -5.20
C LEU A 222 17.02 7.33 -5.15
N GLY A 223 15.95 7.32 -5.95
CA GLY A 223 15.05 6.19 -6.11
C GLY A 223 13.58 6.58 -6.08
N PHE A 224 12.74 5.56 -6.14
CA PHE A 224 11.28 5.68 -6.16
C PHE A 224 10.67 5.37 -4.78
N ALA A 225 9.41 5.73 -4.57
CA ALA A 225 8.72 5.40 -3.32
C ALA A 225 8.10 3.99 -3.35
N ILE A 226 7.55 3.58 -4.49
CA ILE A 226 6.91 2.28 -4.71
C ILE A 226 7.23 1.78 -6.12
N ASP A 227 7.21 0.45 -6.28
CA ASP A 227 7.28 -0.25 -7.56
C ASP A 227 8.41 0.21 -8.49
N GLU A 228 9.61 0.35 -7.95
CA GLU A 228 10.80 0.82 -8.69
C GLU A 228 11.02 0.07 -10.01
N ALA A 229 10.69 -1.22 -10.03
CA ALA A 229 10.81 -2.06 -11.22
C ALA A 229 10.06 -1.52 -12.44
N ARG A 230 8.98 -0.73 -12.29
CA ARG A 230 8.20 -0.21 -13.43
C ARG A 230 8.83 0.99 -14.13
N TYR A 231 9.87 1.60 -13.55
CA TYR A 231 10.52 2.76 -14.14
C TYR A 231 11.80 2.37 -14.88
N HIS A 232 12.04 3.05 -15.98
CA HIS A 232 13.32 3.02 -16.69
C HIS A 232 13.92 4.42 -16.70
N VAL A 233 15.20 4.53 -16.36
CA VAL A 233 15.87 5.82 -16.24
C VAL A 233 17.05 5.86 -17.18
N GLU A 234 17.03 6.79 -18.11
CA GLU A 234 18.08 6.98 -19.10
C GLU A 234 18.27 8.48 -19.34
N ASN A 235 19.52 8.96 -19.31
CA ASN A 235 19.86 10.37 -19.57
C ASN A 235 19.04 11.40 -18.76
N GLY A 236 18.73 11.07 -17.50
CA GLY A 236 17.93 11.92 -16.61
C GLY A 236 16.43 11.90 -16.88
N VAL A 237 15.95 11.11 -17.85
CA VAL A 237 14.52 10.90 -18.12
C VAL A 237 14.04 9.67 -17.37
N ILE A 238 13.04 9.85 -16.51
CA ILE A 238 12.28 8.77 -15.91
C ILE A 238 11.14 8.41 -16.87
N THR A 239 11.12 7.19 -17.37
CA THR A 239 10.03 6.63 -18.17
C THR A 239 9.26 5.62 -17.31
N ASP A 240 7.97 5.87 -17.07
CA ASP A 240 7.06 4.88 -16.47
C ASP A 240 6.61 3.90 -17.55
N THR A 241 6.50 2.62 -17.20
CA THR A 241 5.98 1.56 -18.09
C THR A 241 4.54 1.18 -17.81
N GLN A 242 3.95 1.69 -16.72
CA GLN A 242 2.56 1.46 -16.40
C GLN A 242 1.64 2.37 -17.24
N PRO A 243 0.60 1.82 -17.90
CA PRO A 243 -0.39 2.64 -18.59
C PRO A 243 -1.12 3.60 -17.66
N VAL A 244 -1.55 4.76 -18.19
CA VAL A 244 -2.42 5.69 -17.47
C VAL A 244 -3.88 5.35 -17.80
N TYR A 245 -4.59 4.78 -16.83
CA TYR A 245 -6.00 4.42 -17.00
C TYR A 245 -6.93 5.63 -16.87
N PRO A 246 -8.06 5.65 -17.62
CA PRO A 246 -9.18 6.55 -17.34
C PRO A 246 -9.66 6.43 -15.90
N GLU A 247 -10.11 7.54 -15.31
CA GLU A 247 -10.73 7.60 -13.97
C GLU A 247 -9.86 7.02 -12.83
N SER A 248 -8.57 6.76 -13.10
CA SER A 248 -7.64 6.17 -12.16
C SER A 248 -6.57 7.18 -11.74
N ARG A 249 -6.06 6.98 -10.53
CA ARG A 249 -4.94 7.75 -10.02
C ARG A 249 -3.63 7.17 -10.54
N HIS A 250 -2.94 7.92 -11.40
CA HIS A 250 -1.59 7.58 -11.82
C HIS A 250 -0.59 8.53 -11.15
N ILE A 251 0.36 7.98 -10.38
CA ILE A 251 1.34 8.77 -9.62
C ILE A 251 2.74 8.32 -9.97
N VAL A 252 3.61 9.29 -10.23
CA VAL A 252 5.06 9.10 -10.27
C VAL A 252 5.65 9.77 -9.03
N HIS A 253 6.25 8.96 -8.15
CA HIS A 253 6.78 9.41 -6.85
C HIS A 253 8.25 8.99 -6.72
N TYR A 254 9.14 9.98 -6.76
CA TYR A 254 10.58 9.78 -6.75
C TYR A 254 11.29 10.82 -5.88
N ARG A 255 12.55 10.53 -5.56
CA ARG A 255 13.40 11.37 -4.73
C ARG A 255 14.71 11.63 -5.46
N TYR A 256 15.22 12.85 -5.38
CA TYR A 256 16.50 13.20 -5.98
C TYR A 256 17.27 14.18 -5.11
N ARG A 257 18.58 14.22 -5.30
CA ARG A 257 19.48 15.23 -4.74
C ARG A 257 19.82 16.23 -5.84
N LEU A 258 19.75 17.52 -5.53
CA LEU A 258 20.16 18.57 -6.44
C LEU A 258 21.31 19.38 -5.80
N PRO A 259 22.48 19.51 -6.45
CA PRO A 259 23.55 20.37 -5.96
C PRO A 259 23.04 21.80 -5.71
N TYR A 260 23.41 22.37 -4.57
CA TYR A 260 23.00 23.70 -4.18
C TYR A 260 24.11 24.38 -3.39
N GLN A 261 24.66 25.45 -3.96
CA GLN A 261 25.56 26.35 -3.23
C GLN A 261 24.72 27.48 -2.63
N PRO A 262 24.57 27.56 -1.30
CA PRO A 262 23.90 28.69 -0.69
C PRO A 262 24.73 29.96 -0.92
N SER A 263 24.30 30.83 -1.84
CA SER A 263 24.83 32.20 -1.95
C SER A 263 24.02 33.11 -1.03
N GLY A 264 24.26 32.99 0.28
CA GLY A 264 23.67 33.84 1.30
C GLY A 264 24.76 34.40 2.23
N THR A 265 24.99 35.71 2.13
CA THR A 265 25.89 36.51 2.97
C THR A 265 25.67 36.26 4.46
N ARG A 266 26.76 35.92 5.15
CA ARG A 266 26.86 35.98 6.61
C ARG A 266 27.10 37.41 7.07
#